data_AF-A0A953Y652-F1
#
_entry.id   AF-A0A953Y652-F1
#
_cell.length_a   1.000
_cell.length_b   1.000
_cell.length_c   1.000
_cell.angle_alpha   90.00
_cell.angle_beta   90.00
_cell.angle_gamma   90.00
#
_symmetry.space_group_name_H-M   'P 1'
#
loop_
_entity.id
_entity.type
_entity.pdbx_description
1 polymer ?
#
loop_
_entity_poly.entity_id
_entity_poly.type
_entity_poly.pdbx_seq_one_letter_code
_entity_poly.pdbx_strand_id
1 'polypeptide(L)'
;DVVDIGGGRVVDAHRTFLYPDNRWGEFLERLEIIDVPGDHDGFVLEPAVRTLASHLRLALAEAEAGLEEPEQPASRGSQPVAAR
;
A
#
# COMPACT_ATOMS: atom_id res chain seq x y z
N ASP A 1 6.33 -24.73 -8.61
CA ASP A 1 6.01 -25.17 -7.24
C ASP A 1 6.79 -24.38 -6.21
N VAL A 2 6.14 -24.13 -5.07
CA VAL A 2 6.71 -23.43 -3.92
C VAL A 2 7.23 -24.49 -2.94
N VAL A 3 8.48 -24.36 -2.47
CA VAL A 3 9.15 -25.35 -1.63
C VAL A 3 9.57 -24.73 -0.31
N ASP A 4 9.14 -25.32 0.81
CA ASP A 4 9.66 -25.01 2.14
C ASP A 4 11.03 -25.69 2.33
N ILE A 5 12.05 -24.90 2.66
CA ILE A 5 13.43 -25.36 2.87
C ILE A 5 13.87 -25.28 4.34
N GLY A 6 12.92 -25.11 5.26
CA GLY A 6 13.12 -25.09 6.70
C GLY A 6 13.56 -23.72 7.24
N GLY A 7 13.25 -23.50 8.51
CA GLY A 7 13.50 -22.24 9.21
C GLY A 7 12.62 -21.09 8.73
N GLY A 8 11.40 -21.39 8.26
CA GLY A 8 10.43 -20.40 7.77
C GLY A 8 10.79 -19.78 6.41
N ARG A 9 11.72 -20.39 5.67
CA ARG A 9 12.17 -19.91 4.36
C ARG A 9 11.55 -20.75 3.26
N VAL A 10 11.07 -20.07 2.24
CA VAL A 10 10.37 -20.67 1.12
C VAL A 10 11.06 -20.23 -0.17
N VAL A 11 11.14 -21.12 -1.16
CA VAL A 11 11.66 -20.80 -2.50
C VAL A 11 10.67 -21.14 -3.61
N ASP A 12 10.76 -20.41 -4.72
CA ASP A 12 10.00 -20.72 -5.93
C ASP A 12 10.66 -21.80 -6.81
N ALA A 13 10.07 -22.07 -7.97
CA ALA A 13 10.58 -23.05 -8.94
C ALA A 13 11.98 -22.69 -9.50
N HIS A 14 12.37 -21.41 -9.42
CA HIS A 14 13.66 -20.89 -9.86
C HIS A 14 14.68 -20.80 -8.71
N ARG A 15 14.35 -21.32 -7.52
CA ARG A 15 15.17 -21.26 -6.30
C ARG A 15 15.36 -19.83 -5.77
N THR A 16 14.41 -18.95 -6.07
CA THR A 16 14.35 -17.59 -5.53
C THR A 16 13.66 -17.62 -4.17
N PHE A 17 14.24 -16.96 -3.16
CA PHE A 17 13.59 -16.82 -1.87
C PHE A 17 12.31 -15.99 -1.98
N LEU A 18 11.22 -16.53 -1.45
CA LEU A 18 9.96 -15.83 -1.29
C LEU A 18 9.90 -15.20 0.11
N TYR A 19 9.59 -13.92 0.15
CA TYR A 19 9.37 -13.17 1.38
C TYR A 19 7.91 -12.73 1.41
N PRO A 20 7.24 -12.77 2.57
CA PRO A 20 5.80 -12.45 2.66
C PRO A 20 5.44 -11.10 2.04
N ASP A 21 6.33 -10.12 2.16
CA ASP A 21 6.17 -8.74 1.67
C ASP A 21 7.11 -8.39 0.51
N ASN A 22 7.77 -9.38 -0.10
CA ASN A 22 8.83 -9.18 -1.09
C ASN A 22 9.90 -8.16 -0.67
N ARG A 23 10.19 -8.05 0.65
CA ARG A 23 11.14 -7.10 1.27
C ARG A 23 10.75 -5.62 1.12
N TRP A 24 9.53 -5.31 0.71
CA TRP A 24 9.09 -3.92 0.58
C TRP A 24 8.93 -3.23 1.93
N GLY A 25 8.68 -3.96 3.02
CA GLY A 25 8.49 -3.40 4.36
C GLY A 25 9.71 -2.66 4.91
N GLU A 26 10.91 -2.89 4.35
CA GLU A 26 12.13 -2.15 4.73
C GLU A 26 12.11 -0.69 4.21
N PHE A 27 11.27 -0.39 3.21
CA PHE A 27 11.24 0.90 2.52
C PHE A 27 9.99 1.73 2.79
N LEU A 28 8.97 1.16 3.44
CA LEU A 28 7.65 1.75 3.59
C LEU A 28 7.20 1.68 5.06
N GLU A 29 6.79 2.82 5.64
CA GLU A 29 6.26 2.87 7.00
C GLU A 29 4.89 2.18 7.15
N ARG A 30 4.10 2.18 6.07
CA ARG A 30 2.80 1.52 6.00
C ARG A 30 2.72 0.72 4.71
N LEU A 31 2.60 -0.60 4.84
CA LEU A 31 2.46 -1.54 3.74
C LEU A 31 1.27 -2.47 4.00
N GLU A 32 0.39 -2.59 3.01
CA GLU A 32 -0.68 -3.56 2.95
C GLU A 32 -0.45 -4.47 1.75
N ILE A 33 -0.67 -5.78 1.93
CA ILE A 33 -0.53 -6.80 0.88
C ILE A 33 -1.90 -7.41 0.67
N ILE A 34 -2.39 -7.33 -0.57
CA ILE A 34 -3.69 -7.86 -0.96
C ILE A 34 -3.48 -8.87 -2.08
N ASP A 35 -3.88 -10.12 -1.84
CA ASP A 35 -3.81 -11.18 -2.85
C ASP A 35 -4.90 -10.98 -3.91
N VAL A 36 -4.49 -10.97 -5.19
CA VAL A 36 -5.39 -10.86 -6.34
C VAL A 36 -5.26 -12.13 -7.18
N PRO A 37 -6.38 -12.71 -7.68
CA PRO A 37 -6.30 -13.88 -8.57
C PRO A 37 -5.50 -13.59 -9.84
N GLY A 38 -4.72 -14.56 -10.31
CA GLY A 38 -3.91 -14.46 -11.52
C GLY A 38 -2.41 -14.48 -11.24
N ASP A 39 -1.62 -14.74 -12.28
CA ASP A 39 -0.17 -14.54 -12.26
C ASP A 39 0.19 -13.14 -12.78
N HIS A 40 1.47 -12.89 -13.10
CA HIS A 40 1.98 -11.58 -13.55
C HIS A 40 1.19 -10.98 -14.72
N ASP A 41 0.74 -11.82 -15.66
CA ASP A 41 0.01 -11.36 -16.84
C ASP A 41 -1.50 -11.50 -16.64
N GLY A 42 -1.94 -12.53 -15.92
CA GLY A 42 -3.34 -12.86 -15.73
C GLY A 42 -4.08 -11.91 -14.78
N PHE A 43 -3.40 -11.32 -13.80
CA PHE A 43 -4.07 -10.50 -12.77
C PHE A 43 -4.68 -9.20 -13.34
N VAL A 44 -4.22 -8.76 -14.52
CA VAL A 44 -4.73 -7.58 -15.24
C VAL A 44 -5.78 -7.91 -16.31
N LEU A 45 -6.14 -9.18 -16.48
CA LEU A 45 -7.10 -9.64 -17.48
C LEU A 45 -8.40 -10.13 -16.83
N GLU A 46 -9.47 -10.23 -17.63
CA GLU A 46 -10.75 -10.78 -17.15
C GLU A 46 -10.64 -12.30 -16.86
N PRO A 47 -11.23 -12.80 -15.75
CA PRO A 47 -12.06 -12.08 -14.79
C PRO A 47 -11.31 -11.39 -13.63
N ALA A 48 -10.01 -11.67 -13.48
CA ALA A 48 -9.20 -11.27 -12.34
C ALA A 48 -9.15 -9.75 -12.11
N VAL A 49 -9.08 -8.98 -13.19
CA VAL A 49 -8.99 -7.52 -13.18
C VAL A 49 -10.12 -6.84 -12.39
N ARG A 50 -11.29 -7.48 -12.28
CA ARG A 50 -12.41 -6.96 -11.47
C ARG A 50 -12.09 -6.94 -9.98
N THR A 51 -11.36 -7.94 -9.49
CA THR A 51 -10.92 -8.01 -8.09
C THR A 51 -9.91 -6.90 -7.82
N LEU A 52 -8.89 -6.77 -8.69
CA LEU A 52 -7.91 -5.67 -8.60
C LEU A 52 -8.59 -4.30 -8.59
N ALA A 53 -9.47 -4.05 -9.56
CA ALA A 53 -10.18 -2.78 -9.69
C ALA A 53 -11.04 -2.45 -8.46
N SER A 54 -11.64 -3.46 -7.82
CA SER A 54 -12.44 -3.28 -6.61
C SER A 54 -11.57 -2.83 -5.42
N HIS A 55 -10.40 -3.43 -5.23
CA HIS A 55 -9.45 -3.02 -4.19
C HIS A 55 -8.90 -1.61 -4.45
N LEU A 56 -8.49 -1.31 -5.68
CA LEU A 56 -7.98 0.02 -6.03
C LEU A 56 -9.02 1.12 -5.80
N ARG A 57 -10.30 0.86 -6.11
CA ARG A 57 -11.39 1.81 -5.82
C ARG A 57 -11.49 2.15 -4.34
N LEU A 58 -11.38 1.16 -3.46
CA LEU A 58 -11.43 1.37 -2.00
C LEU A 58 -10.21 2.15 -1.51
N ALA A 59 -9.01 1.75 -1.94
CA ALA A 59 -7.76 2.40 -1.55
C ALA A 59 -7.71 3.87 -1.99
N LEU A 60 -8.20 4.19 -3.20
CA LEU A 60 -8.29 5.57 -3.69
C LEU A 60 -9.28 6.38 -2.86
N ALA A 61 -10.46 5.84 -2.55
CA ALA A 61 -11.45 6.54 -1.73
C ALA A 61 -10.93 6.85 -0.31
N GLU A 62 -10.19 5.91 0.30
CA GLU A 62 -9.55 6.12 1.60
C GLU A 62 -8.46 7.20 1.54
N ALA A 63 -7.60 7.14 0.52
CA ALA A 63 -6.56 8.13 0.31
C ALA A 63 -7.14 9.53 0.10
N GLU A 64 -8.20 9.65 -0.71
CA GLU A 64 -8.90 10.92 -0.94
C GLU A 64 -9.56 11.46 0.33
N ALA A 65 -10.22 10.61 1.13
CA ALA A 65 -10.81 11.02 2.40
C ALA A 65 -9.76 11.52 3.41
N GLY A 66 -8.55 10.93 3.41
CA GLY A 66 -7.44 11.39 4.25
C GLY A 66 -6.81 12.72 3.81
N LEU A 67 -7.03 13.15 2.56
CA LEU A 67 -6.59 14.47 2.07
C LEU A 67 -7.53 15.61 2.51
N GLU A 68 -8.76 15.28 2.92
CA GLU A 68 -9.75 16.24 3.43
C GLU A 68 -9.61 16.52 4.95
N GLU A 69 -8.41 16.36 5.53
CA GLU A 69 -8.18 16.90 6.88
C GLU A 69 -8.46 18.41 6.88
N PRO A 70 -9.24 18.93 7.84
CA PRO A 70 -9.67 20.31 7.82
C PRO A 70 -8.45 21.21 7.86
N GLU A 71 -8.33 22.08 6.85
CA GLU A 71 -7.42 23.21 6.82
C GLU A 71 -7.44 23.87 8.21
N GLN A 72 -6.34 23.71 8.95
CA GLN A 72 -6.18 24.33 10.26
C GLN A 72 -6.50 25.82 10.08
N PRO A 73 -7.52 26.39 10.74
CA PRO A 73 -7.90 27.77 10.48
C PRO A 73 -6.67 28.63 10.72
N ALA A 74 -6.23 29.30 9.66
CA ALA A 74 -5.07 30.18 9.65
C ALA A 74 -5.01 30.94 10.97
N SER A 75 -3.93 30.71 11.73
CA SER A 75 -3.59 31.40 12.97
C SER A 75 -3.99 32.86 12.85
N ARG A 76 -5.13 33.21 13.47
CA ARG A 76 -5.71 34.55 13.44
C ARG A 76 -4.62 35.52 13.91
N GLY A 77 -4.31 36.48 13.05
CA GLY A 77 -3.09 37.28 13.08
C GLY A 77 -2.61 37.71 14.47
N SER A 78 -1.31 37.54 14.71
CA SER A 78 -0.62 38.30 15.74
C SER A 78 -0.79 39.79 15.44
N GLN A 79 -1.57 40.47 16.28
CA GLN A 79 -1.61 41.93 16.29
C GLN A 79 -0.23 42.50 16.60
N PRO A 80 0.15 43.67 16.04
CA PRO A 80 1.38 44.33 16.44
C PRO A 80 1.25 44.80 17.89
N VAL A 81 2.17 44.35 18.75
CA VAL A 81 2.35 44.93 20.09
C VAL A 81 2.82 46.38 19.89
N ALA A 82 1.96 47.31 20.30
CA ALA A 82 2.27 48.74 20.31
C ALA A 82 3.46 49.02 21.23
N ALA A 83 4.36 49.87 20.73
CA ALA A 83 5.57 50.34 21.40
C ALA A 83 5.28 51.02 22.75
N ARG A 84 6.21 50.85 23.69
CA ARG A 84 6.42 51.71 24.86
C ARG A 84 7.91 51.96 25.03
#